data_AF-A0A7V8NME9-F1
#
_entry.id   AF-A0A7V8NME9-F1
#
_cell.length_a   1.000
_cell.length_b   1.000
_cell.length_c   1.000
_cell.angle_alpha   90.00
_cell.angle_beta   90.00
_cell.angle_gamma   90.00
#
_symmetry.space_group_name_H-M   'P 1'
#
loop_
_entity.id
_entity.type
_entity.pdbx_description
1 polymer ?
#
loop_
_entity_poly.entity_id
_entity_poly.type
_entity_poly.pdbx_seq_one_letter_code
_entity_poly.pdbx_strand_id
1 'polypeptide(L)'
;MKTLRIGTRGSLLAKWQAESIRKRLFAATGIEPEIVIIKTAGDKMLHAPVAQIGTKGIFIKELEEALLEEAIDLAVHSVKDIPTDIPS
;
A
#
# COMPACT_ATOMS: atom_id res chain seq x y z
N MET A 1 -13.38 -6.74 -18.99
CA MET A 1 -13.16 -5.63 -18.01
C MET A 1 -11.79 -5.83 -17.39
N LYS A 2 -11.03 -4.76 -17.18
CA LYS A 2 -9.72 -4.83 -16.51
C LYS A 2 -9.97 -4.94 -15.00
N THR A 3 -9.38 -5.96 -14.38
CA THR A 3 -9.41 -6.13 -12.91
C THR A 3 -8.62 -5.00 -12.26
N LEU A 4 -9.14 -4.44 -11.18
CA LEU A 4 -8.50 -3.37 -10.41
C LEU A 4 -7.47 -3.98 -9.44
N ARG A 5 -6.24 -3.44 -9.39
CA ARG A 5 -5.15 -3.93 -8.55
C ARG A 5 -4.91 -3.01 -7.36
N ILE A 6 -5.07 -3.55 -6.15
CA ILE A 6 -4.89 -2.87 -4.88
C ILE A 6 -3.50 -3.20 -4.32
N GLY A 7 -2.59 -2.23 -4.33
CA GLY A 7 -1.30 -2.33 -3.65
C GLY A 7 -1.42 -2.16 -2.14
N THR A 8 -0.74 -3.02 -1.38
CA THR A 8 -0.64 -2.90 0.08
C THR A 8 0.67 -3.49 0.59
N ARG A 9 1.04 -3.14 1.83
CA ARG A 9 2.19 -3.75 2.52
C ARG A 9 1.87 -5.18 2.98
N GLY A 10 2.92 -5.94 3.29
CA GLY A 10 2.80 -7.35 3.71
C GLY A 10 2.33 -7.59 5.15
N SER A 11 2.25 -6.57 5.99
CA SER A 11 1.86 -6.72 7.40
C SER A 11 0.42 -7.21 7.55
N LEU A 12 0.10 -7.89 8.67
CA LEU A 12 -1.25 -8.40 8.91
C LEU A 12 -2.31 -7.28 8.88
N LEU A 13 -2.01 -6.13 9.48
CA LEU A 13 -2.91 -4.98 9.47
C LEU A 13 -3.09 -4.40 8.07
N ALA A 14 -2.02 -4.26 7.28
CA ALA A 14 -2.09 -3.73 5.93
C ALA A 14 -2.92 -4.63 4.99
N LYS A 15 -2.78 -5.95 5.12
CA LYS A 15 -3.62 -6.92 4.40
C LYS A 15 -5.08 -6.83 4.82
N TRP A 16 -5.36 -6.68 6.12
CA TRP A 16 -6.73 -6.50 6.61
C TRP A 16 -7.36 -5.21 6.06
N GLN A 17 -6.61 -4.11 6.03
CA GLN A 17 -7.05 -2.84 5.46
C GLN A 17 -7.36 -2.99 3.95
N ALA A 18 -6.48 -3.63 3.20
CA ALA A 18 -6.68 -3.89 1.77
C ALA A 18 -7.90 -4.76 1.50
N GLU A 19 -8.11 -5.84 2.28
CA GLU A 19 -9.30 -6.68 2.20
C GLU A 19 -10.59 -5.91 2.52
N SER A 20 -10.55 -5.00 3.50
CA SER A 20 -11.70 -4.15 3.81
C SER A 20 -12.06 -3.23 2.64
N ILE A 21 -11.06 -2.70 1.92
CA ILE A 21 -11.29 -1.84 0.74
C ILE A 21 -11.76 -2.69 -0.45
N ARG A 22 -11.15 -3.86 -0.69
CA ARG A 22 -11.56 -4.82 -1.73
C ARG A 22 -13.05 -5.12 -1.65
N LYS A 23 -13.55 -5.49 -0.48
CA LYS A 23 -14.97 -5.81 -0.24
C LYS A 23 -15.90 -4.62 -0.54
N ARG A 24 -15.50 -3.41 -0.17
CA ARG A 24 -16.28 -2.19 -0.43
C ARG A 24 -16.33 -1.85 -1.92
N LEU A 25 -15.21 -1.98 -2.61
CA LEU A 25 -15.13 -1.75 -4.06
C LEU A 25 -15.94 -2.80 -4.84
N PHE A 26 -15.84 -4.07 -4.47
CA PHE A 26 -16.67 -5.12 -5.05
C PHE A 26 -18.17 -4.84 -4.86
N ALA A 27 -18.59 -4.50 -3.64
CA ALA A 27 -19.99 -4.18 -3.35
C ALA A 27 -20.50 -2.96 -4.14
N ALA A 28 -19.65 -1.96 -4.39
CA ALA A 28 -20.03 -0.74 -5.10
C ALA A 28 -20.01 -0.86 -6.63
N THR A 29 -19.14 -1.73 -7.18
CA THR A 29 -18.85 -1.75 -8.63
C THR A 29 -19.17 -3.08 -9.31
N GLY A 30 -19.31 -4.17 -8.56
CA GLY A 30 -19.41 -5.54 -9.09
C GLY A 30 -18.10 -6.09 -9.67
N ILE A 31 -17.01 -5.32 -9.65
CA ILE A 31 -15.68 -5.75 -10.11
C ILE A 31 -14.91 -6.26 -8.90
N GLU A 32 -14.38 -7.49 -8.99
CA GLU A 32 -13.55 -8.10 -7.94
C GLU A 32 -12.10 -7.60 -8.06
N PRO A 33 -11.60 -6.76 -7.14
CA PRO A 33 -10.22 -6.28 -7.20
C PRO A 33 -9.22 -7.35 -6.74
N GLU A 34 -8.03 -7.32 -7.34
CA GLU A 34 -6.88 -8.13 -6.92
C GLU A 34 -6.05 -7.39 -5.87
N ILE A 35 -5.55 -8.09 -4.85
CA ILE A 35 -4.60 -7.53 -3.88
C ILE A 35 -3.18 -7.89 -4.28
N VAL A 36 -2.35 -6.87 -4.47
CA VAL A 36 -0.92 -6.97 -4.80
C VAL A 36 -0.10 -6.57 -3.58
N ILE A 37 0.69 -7.51 -3.06
CA ILE A 37 1.57 -7.23 -1.91
C ILE A 37 2.87 -6.61 -2.42
N ILE A 38 3.12 -5.36 -2.02
CA ILE A 38 4.36 -4.65 -2.31
C ILE A 38 5.29 -4.78 -1.10
N LYS A 39 6.47 -5.36 -1.32
CA LYS A 39 7.50 -5.49 -0.30
C LYS A 39 8.23 -4.16 -0.15
N THR A 40 8.11 -3.54 1.01
CA THR A 40 8.79 -2.27 1.31
C THR A 40 10.15 -2.51 1.99
N ALA A 41 11.08 -1.56 1.90
CA ALA A 41 12.32 -1.58 2.67
C ALA A 41 12.05 -1.65 4.18
N GLY A 42 10.98 -1.00 4.64
CA GLY A 42 10.51 -1.08 6.02
C GLY A 42 10.11 -2.48 6.48
N ASP A 43 9.62 -3.34 5.59
CA ASP A 43 9.31 -4.74 5.93
C ASP A 43 10.58 -5.60 6.10
N LYS A 44 11.71 -5.18 5.50
CA LYS A 44 13.02 -5.84 5.67
C LYS A 44 13.72 -5.42 6.97
N MET A 45 13.29 -4.31 7.59
CA MET A 45 13.95 -3.68 8.74
C MET A 45 13.21 -3.91 10.08
N LEU A 46 12.42 -4.98 10.21
CA LEU A 46 11.65 -5.31 11.42
C LEU A 46 12.47 -5.42 12.73
N HIS A 47 13.81 -5.51 12.63
CA HIS A 47 14.73 -5.64 13.77
C HIS A 47 15.60 -4.40 14.03
N ALA A 48 15.50 -3.36 13.20
CA ALA A 48 16.24 -2.12 13.42
C ALA A 48 15.44 -1.16 14.32
N PRO A 49 16.07 -0.43 15.25
CA PRO A 49 15.39 0.59 16.04
C PRO A 49 14.71 1.61 15.13
N VAL A 50 13.44 1.92 15.41
CA VAL A 50 12.64 2.90 14.64
C VAL A 50 13.35 4.25 14.49
N ALA A 51 14.18 4.63 15.47
CA ALA A 51 15.00 5.85 15.44
C ALA A 51 16.09 5.88 14.35
N GLN A 52 16.54 4.71 13.86
CA GLN A 52 17.51 4.59 12.75
C GLN A 52 16.83 4.45 11.38
N ILE A 53 15.52 4.22 11.37
CA ILE A 53 14.70 4.12 10.16
C ILE A 53 14.32 5.57 9.79
N GLY A 54 15.05 6.14 8.82
CA GLY A 54 14.85 7.52 8.37
C GLY A 54 13.36 7.87 8.22
N THR A 55 12.92 8.93 8.89
CA THR A 55 11.52 9.18 9.23
C THR A 55 10.61 9.61 8.06
N LYS A 56 11.10 9.65 6.82
CA LYS A 56 10.33 10.11 5.65
C LYS A 56 10.21 8.99 4.60
N GLY A 57 8.98 8.53 4.37
CA GLY A 57 8.60 7.80 3.15
C GLY A 57 9.01 6.31 3.02
N ILE A 58 9.72 5.73 4.00
CA ILE A 58 10.23 4.34 3.91
C ILE A 58 9.13 3.28 3.71
N PHE A 59 7.88 3.58 4.08
CA PHE A 59 6.77 2.65 3.93
C PHE A 59 5.89 2.89 2.71
N ILE A 60 6.10 3.99 1.98
CA ILE A 60 5.21 4.45 0.90
C ILE A 60 5.92 4.50 -0.44
N LYS A 61 7.23 4.76 -0.45
CA LYS A 61 8.01 4.91 -1.68
C LYS A 61 7.77 3.77 -2.68
N GLU A 62 7.84 2.51 -2.25
CA GLU A 62 7.65 1.38 -3.16
C GLU A 62 6.20 1.24 -3.66
N LEU A 63 5.22 1.73 -2.90
CA LEU A 63 3.82 1.76 -3.32
C LEU A 63 3.55 2.92 -4.29
N GLU A 64 4.22 4.06 -4.13
CA GLU A 64 4.22 5.16 -5.11
C GLU A 64 4.90 4.74 -6.42
N GLU A 65 6.06 4.09 -6.36
CA GLU A 65 6.75 3.54 -7.53
C GLU A 65 5.84 2.53 -8.26
N ALA A 66 5.18 1.62 -7.53
CA ALA A 66 4.25 0.67 -8.13
C ALA A 66 3.02 1.33 -8.80
N LEU A 67 2.56 2.49 -8.30
CA LEU A 67 1.52 3.28 -8.94
C LEU A 67 2.03 3.92 -10.24
N LEU A 68 3.23 4.53 -10.20
CA LEU A 68 3.86 5.20 -11.34
C LEU A 68 4.20 4.21 -12.47
N GLU A 69 4.58 2.99 -12.13
CA GLU A 69 4.86 1.91 -13.08
C GLU A 69 3.59 1.19 -13.58
N GLU A 70 2.40 1.66 -13.19
CA GLU A 70 1.12 1.02 -13.46
C GLU A 70 1.08 -0.46 -13.03
N ALA A 71 1.87 -0.87 -12.03
CA ALA A 71 1.87 -2.22 -11.48
C ALA A 71 0.66 -2.45 -10.57
N ILE A 72 0.16 -1.39 -9.94
CA ILE A 72 -1.07 -1.33 -9.16
C ILE A 72 -1.91 -0.13 -9.62
N ASP A 73 -3.23 -0.19 -9.41
CA ASP A 73 -4.15 0.88 -9.82
C ASP A 73 -4.54 1.79 -8.63
N LEU A 74 -4.39 1.31 -7.40
CA LEU A 74 -4.53 2.10 -6.18
C LEU A 74 -3.69 1.52 -5.04
N ALA A 75 -3.28 2.35 -4.08
CA ALA A 75 -2.57 1.92 -2.88
C ALA A 75 -3.42 2.11 -1.62
N VAL A 76 -3.34 1.18 -0.67
CA VAL A 76 -4.01 1.26 0.65
C VAL A 76 -2.99 1.41 1.75
N HIS A 77 -3.14 2.47 2.56
CA HIS A 77 -2.26 2.80 3.68
C HIS A 77 -3.01 3.25 4.92
N SER A 78 -2.33 3.16 6.06
CA SER A 78 -2.73 3.90 7.25
C SER A 78 -2.36 5.37 7.06
N VAL A 79 -3.32 6.28 7.28
CA VAL A 79 -3.13 7.72 7.06
C VAL A 79 -1.93 8.29 7.82
N LYS A 80 -1.63 7.76 9.02
CA LYS A 80 -0.48 8.18 9.84
C LYS A 80 0.89 7.99 9.15
N ASP A 81 0.96 7.10 8.16
CA ASP A 81 2.19 6.77 7.45
C ASP A 81 2.38 7.64 6.20
N ILE A 82 1.37 8.42 5.79
CA ILE A 82 1.40 9.30 4.62
C ILE A 82 2.18 10.58 4.96
N PRO A 83 3.25 10.93 4.21
CA PRO A 83 3.97 12.18 4.43
C PRO A 83 3.05 13.38 4.17
N THR A 84 3.30 14.49 4.85
CA THR A 84 2.54 15.72 4.65
C THR A 84 2.77 16.34 3.27
N ASP A 85 3.92 16.06 2.66
CA ASP A 85 4.26 16.47 1.30
C ASP A 85 3.86 15.33 0.35
N ILE A 86 2.78 15.53 -0.41
CA ILE A 86 2.30 14.57 -1.42
C ILE A 86 2.98 14.94 -2.76
N PRO A 87 3.56 13.98 -3.50
CA PRO A 87 4.14 14.24 -4.82
C PRO A 87 3.13 14.90 -5.76
N SER A 88 3.61 15.88 -6.55
CA SER A 88 2.82 16.60 -7.56
C SER A 88 2.74 15.84 -8.88
#